data_AF-A0A1M6TIX4-F1
#
_entry.id   AF-A0A1M6TIX4-F1
#
_cell.length_a   1.000
_cell.length_b   1.000
_cell.length_c   1.000
_cell.angle_alpha   90.00
_cell.angle_beta   90.00
_cell.angle_gamma   90.00
#
_symmetry.space_group_name_H-M   'P 1'
#
loop_
_entity.id
_entity.type
_entity.pdbx_description
1 polymer ?
#
loop_
_entity_poly.entity_id
_entity_poly.type
_entity_poly.pdbx_seq_one_letter_code
_entity_poly.pdbx_strand_id
1 'polypeptide(L)'
;MDALLNVQEGERMKEKYRVVQILEDDFGCEERQEDQETMVIVILADAFGNSKTIRQTDSWMYHEELGEGDEAFLIDDKLRKALGANWTEQCNNMNVPQFLELMERLKKGEQCNCPFCGGTVSMTEGLDGKYKYACDSCDMYFETELK
;
A
#
# COMPACT_ATOMS: atom_id res chain seq x y z
N MET A 1 14.99 -31.85 -13.31
CA MET A 1 13.86 -31.73 -14.26
C MET A 1 12.75 -31.08 -13.48
N ASP A 2 12.91 -29.78 -13.36
CA ASP A 2 12.43 -28.94 -12.28
C ASP A 2 10.94 -28.66 -12.48
N ALA A 3 10.13 -29.30 -11.64
CA ALA A 3 8.74 -28.94 -11.45
C ALA A 3 8.64 -28.16 -10.14
N LEU A 4 7.69 -27.21 -10.09
CA LEU A 4 7.34 -26.30 -8.99
C LEU A 4 7.86 -24.85 -9.13
N LEU A 5 7.58 -24.21 -10.26
CA LEU A 5 7.14 -22.80 -10.23
C LEU A 5 5.62 -22.80 -10.32
N ASN A 6 4.99 -23.13 -9.19
CA ASN A 6 3.57 -22.94 -8.97
C ASN A 6 3.35 -21.43 -8.73
N VAL A 7 3.37 -20.63 -9.80
CA VAL A 7 2.93 -19.24 -9.72
C VAL A 7 1.43 -19.29 -9.47
N GLN A 8 1.04 -19.02 -8.24
CA GLN A 8 -0.34 -18.87 -7.82
C GLN A 8 -0.93 -17.66 -8.55
N GLU A 9 -1.60 -17.92 -9.68
CA GLU A 9 -2.62 -17.03 -10.21
C GLU A 9 -3.70 -16.84 -9.14
N GLY A 10 -3.96 -15.60 -8.72
CA GLY A 10 -5.25 -15.24 -8.12
C GLY A 10 -5.28 -14.52 -6.78
N GLU A 11 -4.14 -14.20 -6.16
CA GLU A 11 -4.12 -13.28 -5.02
C GLU A 11 -3.42 -12.00 -5.45
N ARG A 12 -4.12 -10.85 -5.40
CA ARG A 12 -3.47 -9.53 -5.45
C ARG A 12 -2.64 -9.39 -4.16
N MET A 13 -1.52 -10.11 -4.08
CA MET A 13 -0.60 -10.05 -2.95
C MET A 13 -0.04 -8.64 -2.94
N LYS A 14 -0.45 -7.87 -1.93
CA LYS A 14 0.20 -6.61 -1.58
C LYS A 14 1.58 -6.97 -1.05
N GLU A 15 2.51 -7.12 -1.97
CA GLU A 15 3.90 -7.40 -1.64
C GLU A 15 4.50 -6.12 -1.02
N LYS A 16 5.00 -6.25 0.21
CA LYS A 16 5.62 -5.16 0.95
C LYS A 16 7.09 -5.12 0.58
N TYR A 17 7.52 -3.97 0.07
CA TYR A 17 8.89 -3.71 -0.29
C TYR A 17 9.43 -2.53 0.51
N ARG A 18 10.74 -2.51 0.70
CA ARG A 18 11.47 -1.34 1.17
C ARG A 18 12.10 -0.63 -0.02
N VAL A 19 11.88 0.66 -0.15
CA VAL A 19 12.58 1.50 -1.13
C VAL A 19 14.05 1.55 -0.72
N VAL A 20 14.92 0.97 -1.53
CA VAL A 20 16.36 0.96 -1.30
C VAL A 20 16.99 2.21 -1.88
N GLN A 21 16.61 2.54 -3.12
CA GLN A 21 17.22 3.62 -3.85
C GLN A 21 16.25 4.18 -4.90
N ILE A 22 16.31 5.49 -5.11
CA ILE A 22 15.56 6.18 -6.17
C ILE A 22 16.60 6.80 -7.11
N LEU A 23 16.50 6.45 -8.39
CA LEU A 23 17.39 6.92 -9.43
C LEU A 23 16.59 7.76 -10.42
N GLU A 24 17.12 8.90 -10.81
CA GLU A 24 16.53 9.68 -11.91
C GLU A 24 16.71 8.91 -13.22
N ASP A 25 15.66 8.81 -14.04
CA ASP A 25 15.70 8.20 -15.37
C ASP A 25 16.38 9.17 -16.36
N ASP A 26 17.64 9.51 -16.11
CA ASP A 26 18.42 10.47 -16.90
C ASP A 26 19.22 9.75 -17.99
N PHE A 27 18.53 9.34 -19.06
CA PHE A 27 19.19 8.92 -20.31
C PHE A 27 19.55 10.15 -21.17
N GLY A 28 20.58 10.89 -20.77
CA GLY A 28 21.47 11.65 -21.66
C GLY A 28 20.91 12.90 -22.37
N CYS A 29 21.46 14.06 -22.00
CA CYS A 29 21.83 15.23 -22.83
C CYS A 29 20.96 15.74 -24.00
N GLU A 30 19.72 15.31 -24.16
CA GLU A 30 18.72 15.98 -25.02
C GLU A 30 17.78 16.78 -24.12
N GLU A 31 17.61 18.07 -24.44
CA GLU A 31 16.70 18.97 -23.73
C GLU A 31 15.32 18.32 -23.61
N ARG A 32 14.92 18.00 -22.37
CA ARG A 32 13.57 17.48 -22.11
C ARG A 32 12.56 18.52 -22.58
N GLN A 33 11.55 18.08 -23.32
CA GLN A 33 10.39 18.91 -23.62
C GLN A 33 9.69 19.26 -22.30
N GLU A 34 9.28 20.53 -22.13
CA GLU A 34 8.73 21.10 -20.88
C GLU A 34 7.48 20.38 -20.34
N ASP A 35 6.90 19.43 -21.08
CA ASP A 35 5.65 18.71 -20.77
C ASP A 35 5.84 17.21 -20.49
N GLN A 36 7.07 16.69 -20.46
CA GLN A 36 7.30 15.27 -20.11
C GLN A 36 7.38 15.09 -18.59
N GLU A 37 6.48 14.27 -18.03
CA GLU A 37 6.54 13.84 -16.64
C GLU A 37 7.88 13.12 -16.35
N THR A 38 8.63 13.62 -15.37
CA THR A 38 9.88 13.01 -14.91
C THR A 38 9.59 11.62 -14.37
N MET A 39 10.23 10.61 -14.95
CA MET A 39 10.21 9.24 -14.45
C MET A 39 11.43 9.01 -13.54
N VAL A 40 11.24 8.18 -12.52
CA VAL A 40 12.30 7.71 -11.63
C VAL A 40 12.30 6.18 -11.61
N ILE A 41 13.50 5.61 -11.56
CA ILE A 41 13.74 4.19 -11.38
C ILE A 41 13.84 3.93 -9.89
N VAL A 42 12.93 3.12 -9.36
CA VAL A 42 12.88 2.78 -7.94
C VAL A 42 13.40 1.36 -7.76
N ILE A 43 14.45 1.22 -6.96
CA ILE A 43 14.99 -0.06 -6.52
C ILE A 43 14.35 -0.41 -5.19
N LEU A 44 13.64 -1.53 -5.17
CA LEU A 44 12.90 -2.09 -4.06
C LEU A 44 13.64 -3.32 -3.53
N ALA A 45 13.58 -3.56 -2.22
CA ALA A 45 14.01 -4.80 -1.59
C ALA A 45 12.86 -5.43 -0.82
N ASP A 46 12.63 -6.72 -1.06
CA ASP A 46 11.68 -7.52 -0.30
C ASP A 46 12.30 -8.00 1.04
N ALA A 47 11.46 -8.50 1.96
CA ALA A 47 11.89 -9.09 3.23
C ALA A 47 12.89 -10.25 3.09
N PHE A 48 12.88 -10.98 1.97
CA PHE A 48 13.84 -12.04 1.67
C PHE A 48 15.18 -11.53 1.11
N GLY A 49 15.35 -10.21 0.95
CA GLY A 49 16.56 -9.60 0.39
C GLY A 49 16.62 -9.61 -1.15
N ASN A 50 15.54 -10.01 -1.82
CA ASN A 50 15.42 -9.92 -3.26
C ASN A 50 15.20 -8.47 -3.68
N SER A 51 15.95 -7.98 -4.67
CA SER A 51 15.75 -6.66 -5.24
C SER A 51 14.83 -6.70 -6.45
N LYS A 52 13.98 -5.68 -6.57
CA LYS A 52 13.06 -5.47 -7.70
C LYS A 52 13.24 -4.04 -8.18
N THR A 53 13.18 -3.82 -9.48
CA THR A 53 13.31 -2.48 -10.07
C THR A 53 12.05 -2.15 -10.84
N ILE A 54 11.46 -1.00 -10.55
CA ILE A 54 10.25 -0.50 -11.21
C ILE A 54 10.43 0.95 -11.62
N ARG A 55 9.56 1.46 -12.50
CA ARG A 55 9.57 2.85 -12.93
C ARG A 55 8.31 3.54 -12.43
N GLN A 56 8.46 4.64 -11.74
CA GLN A 56 7.35 5.45 -11.23
C GLN A 56 7.50 6.89 -11.71
N THR A 57 6.40 7.62 -11.80
CA THR A 57 6.48 9.07 -12.01
C THR A 57 7.00 9.71 -10.72
N ASP A 58 7.87 10.70 -10.88
CA ASP A 58 8.40 11.51 -9.77
C ASP A 58 7.25 12.14 -8.97
N SER A 59 6.27 12.72 -9.68
CA SER A 59 5.07 13.30 -9.06
C SER A 59 4.29 12.30 -8.20
N TRP A 60 4.28 11.01 -8.57
CA TRP A 60 3.64 9.97 -7.76
C TRP A 60 4.43 9.65 -6.48
N MET A 61 5.77 9.58 -6.55
CA MET A 61 6.58 9.39 -5.35
C MET A 61 6.39 10.56 -4.38
N TYR A 62 6.30 11.80 -4.88
CA TYR A 62 5.97 12.96 -4.07
C TYR A 62 4.56 12.89 -3.47
N HIS A 63 3.55 12.51 -4.27
CA HIS A 63 2.17 12.39 -3.79
C HIS A 63 2.01 11.33 -2.69
N GLU A 64 2.68 10.20 -2.83
CA GLU A 64 2.68 9.14 -1.82
C GLU A 64 3.70 9.40 -0.69
N GLU A 65 4.44 10.52 -0.75
CA GLU A 65 5.51 10.87 0.20
C GLU A 65 6.55 9.74 0.38
N LEU A 66 6.89 9.05 -0.70
CA LEU A 66 7.80 7.91 -0.70
C LEU A 66 9.24 8.36 -0.91
N GLY A 67 10.12 8.04 0.04
CA GLY A 67 11.56 8.27 -0.05
C GLY A 67 12.40 6.99 0.05
N GLU A 68 13.70 7.15 -0.07
CA GLU A 68 14.66 6.06 0.20
C GLU A 68 14.58 5.64 1.67
N GLY A 69 14.41 4.35 1.89
CA GLY A 69 14.23 3.75 3.21
C GLY A 69 12.79 3.55 3.65
N ASP A 70 11.80 4.16 2.96
CA ASP A 70 10.38 3.95 3.24
C ASP A 70 9.94 2.53 2.87
N GLU A 71 8.92 2.06 3.57
CA GLU A 71 8.22 0.83 3.22
C GLU A 71 7.01 1.16 2.33
N ALA A 72 6.81 0.39 1.28
CA ALA A 72 5.75 0.59 0.30
C ALA A 72 5.16 -0.75 -0.13
N PHE A 73 3.87 -0.74 -0.47
CA PHE A 73 3.21 -1.87 -1.10
C PHE A 73 3.18 -1.67 -2.61
N LEU A 74 3.56 -2.70 -3.35
CA LEU A 74 3.39 -2.70 -4.80
C LEU A 74 1.98 -3.21 -5.12
N ILE A 75 1.11 -2.32 -5.61
CA ILE A 75 -0.28 -2.63 -5.95
C ILE A 75 -0.54 -2.15 -7.37
N ASP A 76 -0.87 -3.07 -8.28
CA ASP A 76 -1.15 -2.74 -9.70
C ASP A 76 0.02 -1.96 -10.36
N ASP A 77 1.25 -2.44 -10.13
CA ASP A 77 2.51 -1.81 -10.57
C ASP A 77 2.82 -0.43 -9.94
N LYS A 78 1.93 0.11 -9.10
CA LYS A 78 2.12 1.39 -8.41
C LYS A 78 2.58 1.20 -6.97
N LEU A 79 3.56 2.00 -6.57
CA LEU A 79 3.98 2.05 -5.17
C LEU A 79 2.97 2.81 -4.33
N ARG A 80 2.57 2.21 -3.22
CA ARG A 80 1.72 2.84 -2.21
C ARG A 80 2.47 2.90 -0.90
N LYS A 81 2.55 4.07 -0.27
CA LYS A 81 3.27 4.18 1.00
C LYS A 81 2.62 3.30 2.06
N ALA A 82 3.44 2.48 2.73
CA ALA A 82 2.98 1.73 3.87
C ALA A 82 2.67 2.72 4.99
N LEU A 83 1.49 2.59 5.61
CA LEU A 83 1.13 3.40 6.77
C LEU A 83 2.03 3.12 7.98
N GLY A 84 2.83 2.05 7.92
CA GLY A 84 3.78 1.63 8.95
C GLY A 84 3.09 1.01 10.17
N ALA A 85 3.88 0.37 11.04
CA ALA A 85 3.39 -0.25 12.27
C ALA A 85 2.76 0.75 13.27
N ASN A 86 2.93 2.06 13.04
CA ASN A 86 2.43 3.16 13.86
C ASN A 86 1.24 3.91 13.23
N TRP A 87 0.50 3.30 12.31
CA TRP A 87 -0.71 3.92 11.76
C TRP A 87 -1.75 4.26 12.86
N THR A 88 -1.74 3.51 13.97
CA THR A 88 -2.53 3.79 15.18
C THR A 88 -2.11 5.08 15.90
N GLU A 89 -0.87 5.55 15.76
CA GLU A 89 -0.44 6.86 16.27
C GLU A 89 -0.99 8.01 15.42
N GLN A 90 -1.20 7.78 14.11
CA GLN A 90 -1.89 8.75 13.24
C GLN A 90 -3.40 8.82 13.49
N CYS A 91 -3.99 7.80 14.14
CA CYS A 91 -5.38 7.87 14.60
C CYS A 91 -5.62 8.91 15.72
N ASN A 92 -4.59 9.43 16.40
CA ASN A 92 -4.77 10.46 17.43
C ASN A 92 -5.32 11.79 16.89
N ASN A 93 -5.26 12.01 15.57
CA ASN A 93 -5.82 13.18 14.91
C ASN A 93 -7.14 12.89 14.18
N MET A 94 -7.68 11.67 14.31
CA MET A 94 -8.94 11.28 13.70
C MET A 94 -10.11 11.70 14.58
N ASN A 95 -11.18 12.21 13.95
CA ASN A 95 -12.41 12.57 14.64
C ASN A 95 -13.04 11.29 15.23
N VAL A 96 -12.88 11.07 16.54
CA VAL A 96 -13.41 9.91 17.27
C VAL A 96 -14.89 9.62 16.94
N PRO A 97 -15.79 10.62 16.84
CA PRO A 97 -17.17 10.38 16.41
C PRO A 97 -17.29 9.72 15.02
N GLN A 98 -16.56 10.21 14.01
CA GLN A 98 -16.58 9.62 12.66
C GLN A 98 -16.01 8.19 12.66
N PHE A 99 -15.00 7.93 13.49
CA PHE A 99 -14.43 6.59 13.60
C PHE A 99 -15.41 5.60 14.27
N LEU A 100 -16.15 6.03 15.29
CA LEU A 100 -17.19 5.21 15.91
C LEU A 100 -18.30 4.89 14.93
N GLU A 101 -18.78 5.88 14.17
CA GLU A 101 -19.80 5.66 13.13
C GLU A 101 -19.29 4.70 12.05
N LEU A 102 -18.04 4.86 11.61
CA LEU A 102 -17.38 3.92 10.70
C LEU A 102 -17.38 2.48 11.24
N MET A 103 -17.01 2.30 12.51
CA MET A 103 -17.02 0.97 13.15
C MET A 103 -18.42 0.39 13.31
N GLU A 104 -19.43 1.21 13.62
CA GLU A 104 -20.83 0.76 13.69
C GLU A 104 -21.36 0.30 12.34
N ARG A 105 -21.02 1.02 11.26
CA ARG A 105 -21.38 0.67 9.89
C ARG A 105 -20.70 -0.63 9.45
N LEU A 106 -19.40 -0.75 9.73
CA LEU A 106 -18.63 -1.96 9.46
C LEU A 106 -19.18 -3.17 10.23
N LYS A 107 -19.55 -3.02 11.51
CA LYS A 107 -20.22 -4.07 12.31
C LYS A 107 -21.58 -4.48 11.76
N LYS A 108 -22.28 -3.58 11.07
CA LYS A 108 -23.55 -3.89 10.37
C LYS A 108 -23.33 -4.57 9.02
N GLY A 109 -22.08 -4.83 8.63
CA GLY A 109 -21.72 -5.42 7.34
C GLY A 109 -21.76 -4.42 6.18
N GLU A 110 -21.72 -3.12 6.46
CA GLU A 110 -21.69 -2.09 5.42
C GLU A 110 -20.27 -1.84 4.92
N GLN A 111 -20.11 -1.67 3.61
CA GLN A 111 -18.83 -1.31 3.00
C GLN A 111 -18.55 0.18 3.19
N CYS A 112 -17.39 0.50 3.76
CA CYS A 112 -17.03 1.88 4.10
C CYS A 112 -15.77 2.36 3.39
N ASN A 113 -15.62 3.68 3.28
CA ASN A 113 -14.41 4.30 2.74
C ASN A 113 -13.32 4.39 3.84
N CYS A 114 -12.09 4.10 3.45
CA CYS A 114 -10.92 4.16 4.31
C CYS A 114 -10.60 5.62 4.63
N PRO A 115 -10.52 6.00 5.91
CA PRO A 115 -10.24 7.38 6.30
C PRO A 115 -8.81 7.84 5.95
N PHE A 116 -7.92 6.92 5.58
CA PHE A 116 -6.53 7.22 5.26
C PHE A 116 -6.30 7.47 3.77
N CYS A 117 -6.88 6.64 2.89
CA CYS A 117 -6.63 6.70 1.45
C CYS A 117 -7.90 6.87 0.61
N GLY A 118 -9.09 6.92 1.24
CA GLY A 118 -10.38 6.92 0.55
C GLY A 118 -10.75 5.60 -0.11
N GLY A 119 -9.89 4.58 -0.05
CA GLY A 119 -10.12 3.26 -0.64
C GLY A 119 -11.21 2.46 0.07
N THR A 120 -11.60 1.33 -0.50
CA THR A 120 -12.72 0.54 0.04
C THR A 120 -12.28 -0.38 1.17
N VAL A 121 -12.96 -0.32 2.31
CA VAL A 121 -12.76 -1.23 3.45
C VAL A 121 -13.72 -2.39 3.35
N SER A 122 -13.17 -3.61 3.35
CA SER A 122 -13.93 -4.85 3.29
C SER A 122 -13.76 -5.63 4.59
N MET A 123 -14.81 -6.35 4.98
CA MET A 123 -14.84 -7.25 6.13
C MET A 123 -14.57 -8.67 5.65
N THR A 124 -13.67 -9.37 6.35
CA THR A 124 -13.39 -10.79 6.17
C THR A 124 -13.65 -11.51 7.49
N GLU A 125 -14.46 -12.56 7.46
CA GLU A 125 -14.68 -13.43 8.62
C GLU A 125 -13.47 -14.37 8.78
N GLY A 126 -12.75 -14.22 9.89
CA GLY A 126 -11.68 -15.13 10.26
C GLY A 126 -12.24 -16.42 10.86
N LEU A 127 -11.56 -17.54 10.60
CA LEU A 127 -11.94 -18.89 11.04
C LEU A 127 -12.12 -19.03 12.57
N ASP A 128 -11.60 -18.09 13.36
CA ASP A 128 -11.64 -18.05 14.84
C ASP A 128 -12.83 -17.23 15.40
N GLY A 129 -13.77 -16.79 14.55
CA GLY A 129 -14.87 -15.89 14.96
C GLY A 129 -14.45 -14.42 15.12
N LYS A 130 -13.25 -14.08 14.67
CA LYS A 130 -12.70 -12.71 14.62
C LYS A 130 -13.01 -12.09 13.27
N TYR A 131 -13.45 -10.83 13.29
CA TYR A 131 -13.74 -10.08 12.07
C TYR A 131 -12.52 -9.22 11.74
N LYS A 132 -11.96 -9.43 10.55
CA LYS A 132 -10.85 -8.61 10.03
C LYS A 132 -11.40 -7.60 9.04
N TYR A 133 -11.26 -6.33 9.34
CA TYR A 133 -11.57 -5.24 8.43
C TYR A 133 -10.28 -4.76 7.80
N ALA A 134 -10.19 -4.73 6.47
CA ALA A 134 -9.00 -4.31 5.76
C ALA A 134 -9.36 -3.43 4.57
N CYS A 135 -8.58 -2.38 4.33
CA CYS A 135 -8.68 -1.59 3.12
C CYS A 135 -8.06 -2.35 1.94
N ASP A 136 -8.68 -2.31 0.76
CA ASP A 136 -8.08 -2.86 -0.47
C ASP A 136 -6.93 -1.98 -0.99
N SER A 137 -6.97 -0.68 -0.72
CA SER A 137 -6.04 0.28 -1.32
C SER A 137 -4.87 0.72 -0.44
N CYS A 138 -4.88 0.38 0.85
CA CYS A 138 -3.76 0.62 1.77
C CYS A 138 -3.59 -0.52 2.78
N ASP A 139 -2.66 -0.36 3.72
CA ASP A 139 -2.34 -1.34 4.77
C ASP A 139 -3.17 -1.18 6.05
N MET A 140 -4.21 -0.35 6.02
CA MET A 140 -5.09 -0.22 7.18
C MET A 140 -5.88 -1.52 7.35
N TYR A 141 -5.70 -2.16 8.50
CA TYR A 141 -6.54 -3.24 8.95
C TYR A 141 -6.73 -3.21 10.46
N PHE A 142 -7.82 -3.79 10.94
CA PHE A 142 -8.03 -4.06 12.35
C PHE A 142 -8.90 -5.30 12.54
N GLU A 143 -8.72 -5.94 13.69
CA GLU A 143 -9.43 -7.15 14.06
C GLU A 143 -10.32 -6.86 15.27
N THR A 144 -11.55 -7.37 15.25
CA THR A 144 -12.46 -7.27 16.39
C THR A 144 -13.14 -8.60 16.66
N GLU A 145 -13.33 -8.89 17.94
CA GLU A 145 -14.12 -10.02 18.42
C GLU A 145 -15.57 -9.56 18.53
N LEU A 146 -16.51 -10.22 17.84
CA LEU A 146 -17.93 -10.03 18.13
C LEU A 146 -18.20 -10.75 19.46
N LYS A 147 -18.33 -9.98 20.54
CA LYS A 147 -18.93 -10.47 21.79
C LYS A 147 -20.45 -10.45 21.69
#